data_AF-A0A939ZZU1-F1
#
_entry.id   AF-A0A939ZZU1-F1
#
_cell.length_a   1.000
_cell.length_b   1.000
_cell.length_c   1.000
_cell.angle_alpha   90.00
_cell.angle_beta   90.00
_cell.angle_gamma   90.00
#
_symmetry.space_group_name_H-M   'P 1'
#
loop_
_entity.id
_entity.type
_entity.pdbx_description
1 polymer ?
#
loop_
_entity_poly.entity_id
_entity_poly.type
_entity_poly.pdbx_seq_one_letter_code
_entity_poly.pdbx_strand_id
1 'polypeptide(L)'
;MYCKTCGSRIEDAASFCSVCGTPVNKNEEAPKRSAEAGSKPIDRHRIIGIAAVIVAGLLLVAILASLLGGRSWRSTVNGVVTDYYKGNIEKVVDYMPTKWMKKTGFGADTDLKGYKASLRALYDTFGSHTKGTLKKYEIVSTEKFTADILDTYSAFLNKKVSDGMNVNLRLIRNTEDGPVERSVKLTLIKVSGDWYIAPDSVSSLLGAG
;
A
#
# COMPACT_ATOMS: atom_id res chain seq x y z
N MET A 1 4.65 36.34 1.79
CA MET A 1 3.40 36.07 1.04
C MET A 1 2.50 35.08 1.79
N TYR A 2 1.35 34.64 1.24
CA TYR A 2 0.45 33.65 1.88
C TYR A 2 0.13 32.48 0.93
N CYS A 3 -0.06 31.28 1.47
CA CYS A 3 -0.41 30.09 0.70
C CYS A 3 -1.83 30.18 0.12
N LYS A 4 -1.98 30.05 -1.20
CA LYS A 4 -3.30 30.02 -1.86
C LYS A 4 -4.13 28.77 -1.54
N THR A 5 -3.55 27.74 -0.93
CA THR A 5 -4.22 26.46 -0.62
C THR A 5 -4.60 26.32 0.85
N CYS A 6 -3.75 26.78 1.80
CA CYS A 6 -3.99 26.61 3.24
C CYS A 6 -3.99 27.93 4.04
N GLY A 7 -3.79 29.08 3.39
CA GLY A 7 -3.77 30.39 4.05
C GLY A 7 -2.56 30.68 4.96
N SER A 8 -1.62 29.74 5.14
CA SER A 8 -0.45 29.97 6.00
C SER A 8 0.46 31.08 5.44
N ARG A 9 1.15 31.81 6.32
CA ARG A 9 2.20 32.74 5.91
C ARG A 9 3.36 31.95 5.30
N ILE A 10 3.97 32.50 4.25
CA ILE A 10 5.11 31.92 3.53
C ILE A 10 6.18 33.02 3.42
N GLU A 11 7.40 32.70 3.81
CA GLU A 11 8.55 33.59 3.68
C GLU A 11 8.88 33.85 2.20
N ASP A 12 9.25 35.07 1.86
CA ASP A 12 9.25 35.54 0.47
C ASP A 12 10.33 34.89 -0.43
N ALA A 13 11.19 34.03 0.12
CA ALA A 13 12.15 33.20 -0.61
C ALA A 13 11.74 31.72 -0.81
N ALA A 14 10.68 31.24 -0.16
CA ALA A 14 10.34 29.82 -0.15
C ALA A 14 9.69 29.34 -1.46
N SER A 15 10.23 28.28 -2.06
CA SER A 15 9.68 27.63 -3.27
C SER A 15 8.47 26.73 -3.01
N PHE A 16 8.23 26.35 -1.75
CA PHE A 16 7.13 25.49 -1.32
C PHE A 16 6.59 25.97 0.03
N CYS A 17 5.30 25.76 0.28
CA CYS A 17 4.69 26.00 1.59
C CYS A 17 5.18 24.97 2.62
N SER A 18 5.79 25.42 3.71
CA SER A 18 6.26 24.56 4.81
C SER A 18 5.15 23.84 5.58
N VAL A 19 3.89 24.29 5.46
CA VAL A 19 2.74 23.74 6.20
C VAL A 19 1.97 22.68 5.41
N CYS A 20 1.85 22.83 4.08
CA CYS A 20 1.07 21.91 3.23
C CYS A 20 1.80 21.37 2.00
N GLY A 21 3.06 21.77 1.75
CA GLY A 21 3.87 21.30 0.62
C GLY A 21 3.52 21.90 -0.76
N THR A 22 2.49 22.73 -0.88
CA THR A 22 2.11 23.33 -2.18
C THR A 22 3.25 24.21 -2.73
N PRO A 23 3.67 24.05 -4.00
CA PRO A 23 4.68 24.89 -4.63
C PRO A 23 4.20 26.34 -4.78
N VAL A 24 5.14 27.27 -4.64
CA VAL A 24 4.91 28.71 -4.62
C VAL A 24 5.47 29.30 -5.90
N ASN A 25 4.62 29.36 -6.94
CA ASN A 25 5.00 29.97 -8.22
C ASN A 25 5.25 31.47 -8.06
N LYS A 26 6.54 31.86 -8.05
CA LYS A 26 6.96 33.24 -8.26
C LYS A 26 6.91 33.57 -9.76
N ASN A 27 6.10 34.56 -10.12
CA ASN A 27 6.09 35.17 -11.44
C ASN A 27 6.45 36.66 -11.25
N GLU A 28 7.60 37.08 -11.79
CA GLU A 28 7.97 38.49 -11.96
C GLU A 28 8.54 38.73 -13.36
N GLU A 29 8.17 39.85 -13.98
CA GLU A 29 8.58 40.29 -15.32
C GLU A 29 9.06 41.75 -15.27
N ALA A 30 10.06 42.20 -16.02
CA ALA A 30 11.05 41.49 -16.85
C ALA A 30 12.30 42.38 -16.98
N PRO A 31 13.27 42.12 -17.89
CA PRO A 31 13.11 42.78 -19.19
C PRO A 31 13.68 42.04 -20.42
N LYS A 32 13.20 42.44 -21.60
CA LYS A 32 13.71 42.00 -22.91
C LYS A 32 15.06 42.65 -23.22
N ARG A 33 16.06 41.86 -23.64
CA ARG A 33 17.10 42.27 -24.61
C ARG A 33 17.41 41.13 -25.58
N SER A 34 17.52 41.47 -26.86
CA SER A 34 17.63 40.52 -27.96
C SER A 34 19.05 39.96 -28.11
N ALA A 35 19.14 38.67 -28.40
CA ALA A 35 20.26 38.07 -29.13
C ALA A 35 19.69 36.94 -30.00
N GLU A 36 19.92 37.00 -31.31
CA GLU A 36 19.46 35.98 -32.25
C GLU A 36 20.29 34.70 -32.11
N ALA A 37 19.63 33.56 -31.92
CA ALA A 37 20.19 32.23 -32.15
C ALA A 37 19.08 31.35 -32.73
N GLY A 38 19.29 30.84 -33.93
CA GLY A 38 18.20 30.34 -34.79
C GLY A 38 17.41 29.15 -34.21
N SER A 39 16.09 29.30 -34.17
CA SER A 39 15.16 28.21 -33.90
C SER A 39 15.12 27.23 -35.09
N LYS A 40 15.91 26.16 -35.03
CA LYS A 40 15.62 24.98 -35.87
C LYS A 40 14.24 24.43 -35.47
N PRO A 41 13.33 24.14 -36.42
CA PRO A 41 12.02 23.60 -36.09
C PRO A 41 12.17 22.27 -35.36
N ILE A 42 11.50 22.12 -34.21
CA ILE A 42 11.51 20.87 -33.46
C ILE A 42 10.71 19.84 -34.26
N ASP A 43 11.46 18.89 -34.83
CA ASP A 43 10.90 17.80 -35.62
C ASP A 43 9.98 16.92 -34.75
N ARG A 44 8.73 16.77 -35.20
CA ARG A 44 7.66 16.03 -34.52
C ARG A 44 8.05 14.57 -34.28
N HIS A 45 8.95 14.02 -35.09
CA HIS A 45 9.46 12.66 -34.93
C HIS A 45 10.32 12.46 -33.67
N ARG A 46 11.00 13.49 -33.14
CA ARG A 46 11.76 13.38 -31.87
C ARG A 46 10.86 13.22 -30.65
N ILE A 47 9.71 13.88 -30.62
CA ILE A 47 8.76 13.80 -29.49
C ILE A 47 8.12 12.40 -29.44
N ILE A 48 7.75 11.85 -30.60
CA ILE A 48 7.21 10.49 -30.72
C ILE A 48 8.26 9.45 -30.28
N GLY A 49 9.52 9.62 -30.69
CA GLY A 49 10.62 8.74 -30.26
C GLY A 49 10.85 8.71 -28.75
N ILE A 50 10.85 9.87 -28.09
CA ILE A 50 11.03 9.95 -26.63
C ILE A 50 9.83 9.35 -25.87
N ALA A 51 8.60 9.63 -26.31
CA ALA A 51 7.40 9.04 -25.73
C ALA A 51 7.37 7.51 -25.87
N ALA A 52 7.74 6.99 -27.06
CA ALA A 52 7.83 5.55 -27.31
C ALA A 52 8.89 4.87 -26.44
N VAL A 53 10.06 5.50 -26.22
CA VAL A 53 11.12 4.95 -25.35
C VAL A 53 10.70 4.92 -23.88
N ILE A 54 9.98 5.94 -23.38
CA ILE A 54 9.46 5.93 -22.00
C ILE A 54 8.40 4.84 -21.82
N VAL A 55 7.46 4.70 -22.76
CA VAL A 55 6.43 3.64 -22.71
C VAL A 55 7.06 2.25 -22.85
N ALA A 56 7.97 2.03 -23.79
CA ALA A 56 8.69 0.78 -23.94
C ALA A 56 9.54 0.46 -22.71
N GLY A 57 10.20 1.45 -22.10
CA GLY A 57 10.96 1.30 -20.86
C GLY A 57 10.08 0.93 -19.66
N LEU A 58 8.93 1.59 -19.49
CA LEU A 58 7.96 1.24 -18.44
C LEU A 58 7.33 -0.13 -18.67
N LEU A 59 7.04 -0.51 -19.91
CA LEU A 59 6.59 -1.86 -20.26
C LEU A 59 7.67 -2.90 -19.99
N LEU A 60 8.93 -2.65 -20.37
CA LEU A 60 10.05 -3.54 -20.05
C LEU A 60 10.27 -3.67 -18.55
N VAL A 61 10.18 -2.59 -17.77
CA VAL A 61 10.26 -2.65 -16.30
C VAL A 61 9.07 -3.42 -15.70
N ALA A 62 7.85 -3.24 -16.24
CA ALA A 62 6.68 -4.00 -15.80
C ALA A 62 6.77 -5.50 -16.16
N ILE A 63 7.34 -5.83 -17.32
CA ILE A 63 7.61 -7.20 -17.76
C ILE A 63 8.74 -7.82 -16.92
N LEU A 64 9.83 -7.11 -16.65
CA LEU A 64 10.89 -7.59 -15.77
C LEU A 64 10.39 -7.76 -14.32
N ALA A 65 9.51 -6.87 -13.85
CA ALA A 65 8.86 -7.00 -12.55
C ALA A 65 7.83 -8.13 -12.47
N SER A 66 7.22 -8.56 -13.59
CA SER A 66 6.34 -9.74 -13.64
C SER A 66 7.12 -11.05 -13.85
N LEU A 67 8.28 -11.00 -14.50
CA LEU A 67 9.25 -12.11 -14.61
C LEU A 67 9.93 -12.41 -13.26
N LEU A 68 10.09 -11.41 -12.39
CA LEU A 68 10.41 -11.59 -10.96
C LEU A 68 9.17 -12.09 -10.19
N GLY A 69 8.70 -13.29 -10.56
CA GLY A 69 7.41 -13.84 -10.16
C GLY A 69 7.14 -13.79 -8.65
N GLY A 70 5.94 -13.32 -8.31
CA GLY A 70 5.41 -13.31 -6.96
C GLY A 70 4.23 -12.34 -6.79
N ARG A 71 3.34 -12.63 -5.84
CA ARG A 71 2.22 -11.76 -5.47
C ARG A 71 2.75 -10.45 -4.88
N SER A 72 2.35 -9.31 -5.44
CA SER A 72 2.76 -7.99 -4.95
C SER A 72 2.07 -7.62 -3.61
N TRP A 73 2.70 -6.74 -2.83
CA TRP A 73 2.13 -6.27 -1.56
C TRP A 73 0.78 -5.56 -1.76
N ARG A 74 0.61 -4.78 -2.84
CA ARG A 74 -0.67 -4.13 -3.19
C ARG A 74 -1.76 -5.14 -3.50
N SER A 75 -1.44 -6.19 -4.27
CA SER A 75 -2.38 -7.29 -4.55
C SER A 75 -2.77 -8.03 -3.26
N THR A 76 -1.83 -8.19 -2.34
CA THR A 76 -2.04 -8.83 -1.03
C THR A 76 -2.96 -7.99 -0.14
N VAL A 77 -2.68 -6.69 0.04
CA VAL A 77 -3.57 -5.75 0.74
C VAL A 77 -4.97 -5.77 0.14
N ASN A 78 -5.08 -5.63 -1.18
CA ASN A 78 -6.36 -5.59 -1.87
C ASN A 78 -7.17 -6.87 -1.67
N GLY A 79 -6.51 -8.03 -1.78
CA GLY A 79 -7.11 -9.34 -1.58
C GLY A 79 -7.64 -9.52 -0.16
N VAL A 80 -6.78 -9.32 0.85
CA VAL A 80 -7.15 -9.41 2.27
C VAL A 80 -8.33 -8.50 2.60
N VAL A 81 -8.26 -7.21 2.25
CA VAL A 81 -9.32 -6.25 2.56
C VAL A 81 -10.62 -6.62 1.82
N THR A 82 -10.54 -6.94 0.52
CA THR A 82 -11.73 -7.26 -0.27
C THR A 82 -12.42 -8.54 0.20
N ASP A 83 -11.67 -9.61 0.45
CA ASP A 83 -12.26 -10.88 0.88
C ASP A 83 -12.72 -10.85 2.33
N TYR A 84 -12.03 -10.13 3.23
CA TYR A 84 -12.52 -9.90 4.60
C TYR A 84 -13.89 -9.20 4.60
N TYR A 85 -14.00 -8.06 3.93
CA TYR A 85 -15.25 -7.29 3.91
C TYR A 85 -16.36 -7.92 3.06
N LYS A 86 -16.05 -8.89 2.18
CA LYS A 86 -17.06 -9.75 1.53
C LYS A 86 -17.49 -10.94 2.40
N GLY A 87 -16.79 -11.24 3.49
CA GLY A 87 -17.02 -12.43 4.34
C GLY A 87 -16.43 -13.71 3.76
N ASN A 88 -15.51 -13.61 2.78
CA ASN A 88 -14.78 -14.71 2.16
C ASN A 88 -13.58 -15.15 3.02
N ILE A 89 -13.78 -15.36 4.32
CA ILE A 89 -12.70 -15.45 5.32
C ILE A 89 -11.72 -16.59 5.07
N GLU A 90 -12.20 -17.69 4.49
CA GLU A 90 -11.33 -18.81 4.11
C GLU A 90 -10.31 -18.46 3.02
N LYS A 91 -10.58 -17.43 2.19
CA LYS A 91 -9.64 -16.88 1.19
C LYS A 91 -8.63 -15.92 1.81
N VAL A 92 -8.96 -15.28 2.93
CA VAL A 92 -7.99 -14.43 3.66
C VAL A 92 -6.75 -15.24 4.03
N VAL A 93 -6.92 -16.53 4.35
CA VAL A 93 -5.84 -17.49 4.64
C VAL A 93 -4.90 -17.72 3.45
N ASP A 94 -5.37 -17.56 2.21
CA ASP A 94 -4.54 -17.72 1.00
C ASP A 94 -3.57 -16.52 0.81
N TYR A 95 -3.72 -15.47 1.61
CA TYR A 95 -2.81 -14.33 1.73
C TYR A 95 -1.84 -14.43 2.92
N MET A 96 -1.86 -15.53 3.68
CA MET A 96 -1.03 -15.75 4.85
C MET A 96 0.11 -16.75 4.55
N PRO A 97 1.26 -16.70 5.25
CA PRO A 97 2.42 -17.57 4.99
C PRO A 97 2.24 -18.99 5.58
N THR A 98 1.04 -19.58 5.46
CA THR A 98 0.60 -20.79 6.19
C THR A 98 1.55 -21.98 6.05
N LYS A 99 2.15 -22.16 4.86
CA LYS A 99 3.15 -23.21 4.56
C LYS A 99 4.38 -23.18 5.48
N TRP A 100 4.71 -22.03 6.07
CA TRP A 100 5.88 -21.82 6.91
C TRP A 100 5.54 -21.45 8.36
N MET A 101 4.26 -21.35 8.74
CA MET A 101 3.92 -21.11 10.14
C MET A 101 4.32 -22.33 10.97
N LYS A 102 5.08 -22.12 12.05
CA LYS A 102 5.36 -23.19 13.02
C LYS A 102 4.07 -23.66 13.67
N LYS A 103 4.01 -24.95 13.99
CA LYS A 103 3.00 -25.58 14.86
C LYS A 103 3.15 -25.18 16.34
N THR A 104 3.39 -23.90 16.61
CA THR A 104 3.65 -23.35 17.95
C THR A 104 3.08 -21.94 18.03
N GLY A 105 1.88 -21.78 18.61
CA GLY A 105 1.11 -20.55 18.60
C GLY A 105 -0.40 -20.81 18.59
N PHE A 106 -1.20 -19.79 18.31
CA PHE A 106 -2.66 -19.92 18.17
C PHE A 106 -2.99 -20.84 16.98
N GLY A 107 -3.52 -22.03 17.25
CA GLY A 107 -3.70 -23.09 16.24
C GLY A 107 -2.49 -24.00 16.01
N ALA A 108 -1.59 -24.11 16.98
CA ALA A 108 -0.40 -25.00 16.96
C ALA A 108 -0.69 -26.43 16.48
N ASP A 109 -1.74 -27.02 17.03
CA ASP A 109 -2.08 -28.44 16.83
C ASP A 109 -3.08 -28.66 15.69
N THR A 110 -3.65 -27.58 15.14
CA THR A 110 -4.66 -27.64 14.08
C THR A 110 -4.05 -27.68 12.70
N ASP A 111 -4.64 -28.49 11.83
CA ASP A 111 -4.34 -28.46 10.41
C ASP A 111 -4.88 -27.16 9.75
N LEU A 112 -4.57 -26.96 8.47
CA LEU A 112 -5.03 -25.78 7.72
C LEU A 112 -6.57 -25.64 7.74
N LYS A 113 -7.29 -26.76 7.82
CA LYS A 113 -8.76 -26.80 7.92
C LYS A 113 -9.24 -26.25 9.27
N GLY A 114 -8.67 -26.72 10.37
CA GLY A 114 -8.95 -26.22 11.70
C GLY A 114 -8.56 -24.75 11.89
N TYR A 115 -7.43 -24.32 11.31
CA TYR A 115 -7.05 -22.91 11.27
C TYR A 115 -8.09 -22.04 10.53
N LYS A 116 -8.55 -22.48 9.35
CA LYS A 116 -9.64 -21.82 8.60
C LYS A 116 -10.93 -21.76 9.43
N ALA A 117 -11.28 -22.83 10.16
CA ALA A 117 -12.44 -22.87 11.04
C ALA A 117 -12.33 -21.90 12.23
N SER A 118 -11.17 -21.83 12.90
CA SER A 118 -10.93 -20.87 14.00
C SER A 118 -11.00 -19.42 13.52
N LEU A 119 -10.37 -19.10 12.38
CA LEU A 119 -10.44 -17.76 11.80
C LEU A 119 -11.88 -17.39 11.40
N ARG A 120 -12.64 -18.36 10.86
CA ARG A 120 -14.06 -18.18 10.55
C ARG A 120 -14.88 -17.93 11.81
N ALA A 121 -14.69 -18.68 12.88
CA ALA A 121 -15.39 -18.47 14.16
C ALA A 121 -15.07 -17.09 14.77
N LEU A 122 -13.82 -16.64 14.71
CA LEU A 122 -13.43 -15.29 15.14
C LEU A 122 -14.11 -14.20 14.31
N TYR A 123 -14.20 -14.37 12.98
CA TYR A 123 -14.95 -13.45 12.14
C TYR A 123 -16.45 -13.48 12.45
N ASP A 124 -17.05 -14.67 12.53
CA ASP A 124 -18.49 -14.80 12.80
C ASP A 124 -18.86 -14.13 14.16
N THR A 125 -17.95 -14.17 15.15
CA THR A 125 -18.07 -13.51 16.46
C THR A 125 -17.82 -11.99 16.43
N PHE A 126 -16.72 -11.53 15.82
CA PHE A 126 -16.25 -10.14 15.96
C PHE A 126 -16.36 -9.29 14.68
N GLY A 127 -16.30 -9.91 13.49
CA GLY A 127 -16.20 -9.22 12.20
C GLY A 127 -17.44 -9.31 11.30
N SER A 128 -18.39 -10.21 11.58
CA SER A 128 -19.54 -10.50 10.72
C SER A 128 -20.43 -9.28 10.46
N HIS A 129 -20.59 -8.41 11.47
CA HIS A 129 -21.31 -7.14 11.37
C HIS A 129 -20.69 -6.17 10.35
N THR A 130 -19.43 -6.35 9.95
CA THR A 130 -18.78 -5.50 8.94
C THR A 130 -18.98 -6.00 7.51
N LYS A 131 -19.63 -7.14 7.28
CA LYS A 131 -19.84 -7.72 5.95
C LYS A 131 -20.60 -6.75 5.03
N GLY A 132 -20.05 -6.49 3.84
CA GLY A 132 -20.65 -5.60 2.84
C GLY A 132 -20.52 -4.09 3.14
N THR A 133 -20.02 -3.70 4.31
CA THR A 133 -19.95 -2.28 4.72
C THR A 133 -18.87 -1.46 4.00
N LEU A 134 -17.84 -2.10 3.44
CA LEU A 134 -16.68 -1.38 2.86
C LEU A 134 -17.06 -0.62 1.58
N LYS A 135 -16.95 0.70 1.63
CA LYS A 135 -17.14 1.59 0.48
C LYS A 135 -15.85 1.76 -0.32
N LYS A 136 -14.74 2.04 0.37
CA LYS A 136 -13.38 2.06 -0.18
C LYS A 136 -12.34 1.96 0.94
N TYR A 137 -11.09 1.69 0.55
CA TYR A 137 -9.92 1.91 1.40
C TYR A 137 -8.88 2.75 0.67
N GLU A 138 -8.03 3.42 1.42
CA GLU A 138 -6.91 4.21 0.92
C GLU A 138 -5.63 3.83 1.68
N ILE A 139 -4.50 3.78 0.99
CA ILE A 139 -3.19 3.59 1.63
C ILE A 139 -2.69 4.97 2.05
N VAL A 140 -2.55 5.20 3.35
CA VAL A 140 -2.13 6.47 3.94
C VAL A 140 -0.61 6.56 4.00
N SER A 141 0.05 5.51 4.49
CA SER A 141 1.51 5.44 4.58
C SER A 141 2.01 4.00 4.58
N THR A 142 3.31 3.84 4.35
CA THR A 142 4.02 2.56 4.47
C THR A 142 5.31 2.76 5.26
N GLU A 143 5.55 1.94 6.26
CA GLU A 143 6.76 1.97 7.10
C GLU A 143 7.55 0.69 6.86
N LYS A 144 8.77 0.80 6.34
CA LYS A 144 9.65 -0.36 6.10
C LYS A 144 10.18 -0.93 7.40
N PHE A 145 10.31 -2.26 7.45
CA PHE A 145 10.90 -2.96 8.58
C PHE A 145 12.42 -2.83 8.61
N THR A 146 12.95 -2.73 9.82
CA THR A 146 14.37 -2.88 10.15
C THR A 146 14.76 -4.37 10.14
N ALA A 147 16.06 -4.66 10.09
CA ALA A 147 16.57 -6.02 9.94
C ALA A 147 16.15 -6.94 11.10
N ASP A 148 16.17 -6.44 12.34
CA ASP A 148 15.75 -7.14 13.55
C ASP A 148 14.28 -7.61 13.52
N ILE A 149 13.39 -6.82 12.93
CA ILE A 149 11.98 -7.21 12.73
C ILE A 149 11.88 -8.31 11.66
N LEU A 150 12.66 -8.21 10.57
CA LEU A 150 12.71 -9.25 9.53
C LEU A 150 13.28 -10.57 10.07
N ASP A 151 14.28 -10.52 10.93
CA ASP A 151 14.86 -11.67 11.60
C ASP A 151 13.88 -12.31 12.58
N THR A 152 13.10 -11.51 13.32
CA THR A 152 12.02 -11.98 14.20
C THR A 152 10.98 -12.80 13.42
N TYR A 153 10.46 -12.27 12.31
CA TYR A 153 9.53 -13.04 11.46
C TYR A 153 10.20 -14.24 10.77
N SER A 154 11.49 -14.14 10.42
CA SER A 154 12.24 -15.26 9.84
C SER A 154 12.40 -16.42 10.82
N ALA A 155 12.67 -16.12 12.09
CA ALA A 155 12.74 -17.07 13.18
C ALA A 155 11.37 -17.69 13.50
N PHE A 156 10.29 -16.90 13.45
CA PHE A 156 8.92 -17.39 13.62
C PHE A 156 8.53 -18.37 12.51
N LEU A 157 8.79 -18.04 11.23
CA LEU A 157 8.43 -18.87 10.08
C LEU A 157 9.44 -19.99 9.76
N ASN A 158 10.57 -20.08 10.47
CA ASN A 158 11.70 -20.95 10.10
C ASN A 158 12.12 -20.80 8.61
N LYS A 159 12.01 -19.57 8.08
CA LYS A 159 12.12 -19.26 6.66
C LYS A 159 12.48 -17.80 6.49
N LYS A 160 13.52 -17.50 5.71
CA LYS A 160 13.96 -16.12 5.45
C LYS A 160 12.82 -15.24 4.92
N VAL A 161 12.51 -14.19 5.66
CA VAL A 161 11.72 -13.04 5.23
C VAL A 161 12.69 -12.05 4.58
N SER A 162 12.45 -11.70 3.32
CA SER A 162 13.38 -10.88 2.53
C SER A 162 13.07 -9.39 2.55
N ASP A 163 11.84 -9.03 2.93
CA ASP A 163 11.33 -7.65 2.97
C ASP A 163 10.08 -7.62 3.86
N GLY A 164 9.70 -6.47 4.40
CA GLY A 164 8.58 -6.31 5.34
C GLY A 164 8.18 -4.85 5.52
N MET A 165 6.91 -4.60 5.82
CA MET A 165 6.39 -3.27 6.09
C MET A 165 5.09 -3.27 6.90
N ASN A 166 4.84 -2.19 7.63
CA ASN A 166 3.48 -1.79 7.97
C ASN A 166 2.87 -1.02 6.80
N VAL A 167 1.60 -1.25 6.51
CA VAL A 167 0.77 -0.47 5.60
C VAL A 167 -0.38 0.10 6.40
N ASN A 168 -0.37 1.42 6.60
CA ASN A 168 -1.45 2.11 7.30
C ASN A 168 -2.55 2.45 6.29
N LEU A 169 -3.74 1.90 6.52
CA LEU A 169 -4.92 2.08 5.69
C LEU A 169 -5.93 3.00 6.37
N ARG A 170 -6.61 3.80 5.55
CA ARG A 170 -7.87 4.45 5.92
C ARG A 170 -9.01 3.68 5.27
N LEU A 171 -9.84 3.05 6.10
CA LEU A 171 -11.03 2.33 5.67
C LEU A 171 -12.24 3.25 5.79
N ILE A 172 -13.09 3.27 4.76
CA ILE A 172 -14.35 4.03 4.76
C ILE A 172 -15.48 3.00 4.61
N ARG A 173 -16.30 2.90 5.64
CA ARG A 173 -17.44 1.96 5.72
C ARG A 173 -18.76 2.72 5.76
N ASN A 174 -19.82 2.14 5.21
CA ASN A 174 -21.19 2.57 5.48
C ASN A 174 -21.72 1.78 6.68
N THR A 175 -22.21 2.46 7.71
CA THR A 175 -22.97 1.90 8.84
C THR A 175 -24.38 2.50 8.86
N GLU A 176 -25.25 2.04 9.77
CA GLU A 176 -26.62 2.56 9.91
C GLU A 176 -26.61 4.06 10.27
N ASP A 177 -25.69 4.49 11.15
CA ASP A 177 -25.46 5.90 11.51
C ASP A 177 -24.73 6.73 10.42
N GLY A 178 -24.51 6.17 9.23
CA GLY A 178 -23.83 6.82 8.10
C GLY A 178 -22.39 6.36 7.86
N PRO A 179 -21.59 7.09 7.06
CA PRO A 179 -20.22 6.67 6.74
C PRO A 179 -19.25 6.89 7.90
N VAL A 180 -18.47 5.87 8.25
CA VAL A 180 -17.41 5.94 9.27
C VAL A 180 -16.02 5.72 8.66
N GLU A 181 -15.05 6.52 9.09
CA GLU A 181 -13.63 6.33 8.76
C GLU A 181 -12.90 5.60 9.90
N ARG A 182 -12.06 4.60 9.58
CA ARG A 182 -11.23 3.88 10.55
C ARG A 182 -9.81 3.71 10.02
N SER A 183 -8.82 3.94 10.88
CA SER A 183 -7.42 3.63 10.57
C SER A 183 -7.11 2.18 10.94
N VAL A 184 -6.55 1.40 10.02
CA VAL A 184 -6.13 0.01 10.23
C VAL A 184 -4.70 -0.18 9.74
N LYS A 185 -3.84 -0.77 10.57
CA LYS A 185 -2.47 -1.12 10.20
C LYS A 185 -2.42 -2.59 9.79
N LEU A 186 -1.99 -2.86 8.56
CA LEU A 186 -1.68 -4.21 8.08
C LEU A 186 -0.17 -4.41 8.05
N THR A 187 0.33 -5.44 8.70
CA THR A 187 1.72 -5.88 8.59
C THR A 187 1.86 -6.87 7.45
N LEU A 188 2.76 -6.59 6.51
CA LEU A 188 3.05 -7.44 5.37
C LEU A 188 4.53 -7.87 5.37
N ILE A 189 4.77 -9.12 5.00
CA ILE A 189 6.09 -9.75 4.93
C ILE A 189 6.28 -10.48 3.60
N LYS A 190 7.51 -10.45 3.07
CA LYS A 190 7.86 -11.07 1.79
C LYS A 190 8.64 -12.36 2.02
N VAL A 191 8.10 -13.49 1.56
CA VAL A 191 8.68 -14.83 1.72
C VAL A 191 8.73 -15.51 0.36
N SER A 192 9.91 -15.99 -0.04
CA SER A 192 10.09 -16.76 -1.30
C SER A 192 9.57 -16.07 -2.59
N GLY A 193 9.52 -14.73 -2.61
CA GLY A 193 9.08 -13.93 -3.78
C GLY A 193 7.70 -13.30 -3.60
N ASP A 194 6.81 -13.98 -2.89
CA ASP A 194 5.45 -13.52 -2.59
C ASP A 194 5.39 -12.60 -1.38
N TRP A 195 4.44 -11.66 -1.40
CA TRP A 195 3.99 -10.94 -0.22
C TRP A 195 2.79 -11.64 0.45
N TYR A 196 2.81 -11.62 1.78
CA TYR A 196 1.77 -12.16 2.66
C TYR A 196 1.41 -11.16 3.75
N ILE A 197 0.19 -11.22 4.28
CA ILE A 197 -0.14 -10.59 5.57
C ILE A 197 0.48 -11.43 6.69
N ALA A 198 1.08 -10.77 7.69
CA ALA A 198 1.63 -11.44 8.85
C ALA A 198 0.51 -12.05 9.73
N PRO A 199 0.74 -13.19 10.40
CA PRO A 199 -0.35 -13.94 11.05
C PRO A 199 -1.09 -13.20 12.16
N ASP A 200 -0.37 -12.40 12.93
CA ASP A 200 -0.85 -11.50 13.98
C ASP A 200 -1.72 -10.36 13.42
N SER A 201 -1.38 -9.84 12.23
CA SER A 201 -2.01 -8.67 11.64
C SER A 201 -3.46 -8.86 11.16
N VAL A 202 -3.96 -10.10 11.05
CA VAL A 202 -5.37 -10.33 10.69
C VAL A 202 -6.32 -9.84 11.80
N SER A 203 -5.84 -9.85 13.06
CA SER A 203 -6.58 -9.30 14.21
C SER A 203 -6.91 -7.80 14.06
N SER A 204 -6.08 -7.04 13.36
CA SER A 204 -6.30 -5.61 13.07
C SER A 204 -7.58 -5.32 12.27
N LEU A 205 -8.13 -6.32 11.59
CA LEU A 205 -9.42 -6.24 10.88
C LEU A 205 -10.60 -6.68 11.76
N LEU A 206 -10.37 -7.63 12.67
CA LEU A 206 -11.38 -8.11 13.64
C LEU A 206 -11.70 -7.06 14.70
N GLY A 207 -10.70 -6.29 15.15
CA GLY A 207 -10.88 -5.21 16.12
C GLY A 207 -11.44 -3.90 15.56
N ALA A 208 -11.85 -3.85 14.30
CA ALA A 208 -12.30 -2.63 13.62
C ALA A 208 -13.79 -2.29 13.88
N GLY A 209 -14.40 -2.78 14.96
CA GLY A 209 -15.76 -2.39 15.39
C GLY A 209 -15.85 -0.89 15.64
#